data_AF-A0A920PHM6-F1
#
_entry.id   AF-A0A920PHM6-F1
#
_cell.length_a   1.000
_cell.length_b   1.000
_cell.length_c   1.000
_cell.angle_alpha   90.00
_cell.angle_beta   90.00
_cell.angle_gamma   90.00
#
_symmetry.space_group_name_H-M   'P 1'
#
loop_
_entity.id
_entity.type
_entity.pdbx_description
1 polymer ?
#
loop_
_entity_poly.entity_id
_entity_poly.type
_entity_poly.pdbx_seq_one_letter_code
_entity_poly.pdbx_strand_id
1 'polypeptide(L)'
;MDMNYINADLALKTAQSALPDNYYLGAYSFASDHSPNYWFAFFDDKMFRQDILINGMNGDLIGIYPAGKLEKGEGFRKYLLPIHSGYYFGSLGGLMMTFIGFVVILWLISGFIIYYSNRKRA
;
A
#
# COMPACT_ATOMS: atom_id res chain seq x y z
N MET A 1 19.99 -14.02 -24.49
CA MET A 1 20.74 -14.66 -23.41
C MET A 1 19.69 -15.17 -22.45
N ASP A 2 19.59 -16.48 -22.24
CA ASP A 2 18.66 -17.02 -21.24
C ASP A 2 19.15 -16.57 -19.86
N MET A 3 18.38 -15.69 -19.22
CA MET A 3 18.66 -15.22 -17.87
C MET A 3 18.41 -16.36 -16.90
N ASN A 4 19.45 -16.84 -16.23
CA ASN A 4 19.32 -17.92 -15.24
C ASN A 4 18.83 -17.32 -13.92
N TYR A 5 17.50 -17.26 -13.74
CA TYR A 5 16.89 -16.76 -12.53
C TYR A 5 17.10 -17.74 -11.36
N ILE A 6 17.30 -17.19 -10.17
CA ILE A 6 17.36 -17.99 -8.94
C ILE A 6 16.01 -18.67 -8.65
N ASN A 7 16.02 -19.69 -7.79
CA ASN A 7 14.79 -20.34 -7.40
C ASN A 7 13.83 -19.37 -6.67
N ALA A 8 12.54 -19.43 -7.01
CA ALA A 8 11.52 -18.52 -6.46
C ALA A 8 11.30 -18.71 -4.95
N ASP A 9 11.44 -19.92 -4.41
CA ASP A 9 11.34 -20.19 -2.97
C ASP A 9 12.53 -19.60 -2.22
N LEU A 10 13.71 -19.57 -2.84
CA LEU A 10 14.88 -18.89 -2.29
C LEU A 10 14.63 -17.37 -2.23
N ALA A 11 14.12 -16.78 -3.32
CA ALA A 11 13.75 -15.37 -3.35
C ALA A 11 12.68 -15.03 -2.29
N LEU A 12 11.66 -15.87 -2.13
CA LEU A 12 10.62 -15.70 -1.11
C LEU A 12 11.19 -15.76 0.31
N LYS A 13 12.09 -16.71 0.60
CA LYS A 13 12.76 -16.80 1.90
C LYS A 13 13.58 -15.55 2.22
N THR A 14 14.32 -15.03 1.25
CA THR A 14 15.06 -13.77 1.40
C THR A 14 14.12 -12.59 1.64
N ALA A 15 12.97 -12.57 0.96
CA ALA A 15 11.97 -11.53 1.17
C ALA A 15 11.36 -11.61 2.58
N GLN A 16 11.01 -12.82 3.05
CA GLN A 16 10.46 -13.03 4.39
C GLN A 16 11.43 -12.65 5.50
N SER A 17 12.73 -12.97 5.35
CA SER A 17 13.74 -12.63 6.37
C SER A 17 14.01 -11.13 6.50
N ALA A 18 13.55 -10.32 5.54
CA ALA A 18 13.69 -8.88 5.54
C ALA A 18 12.55 -8.15 6.30
N LEU A 19 11.50 -8.87 6.71
CA LEU A 19 10.36 -8.32 7.45
C LEU A 19 10.18 -8.98 8.82
N PRO A 20 9.50 -8.32 9.77
CA PRO A 20 9.07 -8.97 11.01
C PRO A 20 8.01 -10.06 10.73
N ASP A 21 7.91 -11.03 11.63
CA ASP A 21 7.05 -12.23 11.48
C ASP A 21 5.54 -11.94 11.37
N ASN A 22 5.09 -10.72 11.68
CA ASN A 22 3.68 -10.34 11.62
C ASN A 22 3.21 -9.91 10.21
N TYR A 23 4.04 -10.10 9.19
CA TYR A 23 3.73 -9.80 7.80
C TYR A 23 3.45 -11.08 7.00
N TYR A 24 2.32 -11.10 6.30
CA TYR A 24 1.86 -12.25 5.52
C TYR A 24 1.89 -11.94 4.02
N LEU A 25 2.32 -12.91 3.22
CA LEU A 25 2.35 -12.77 1.76
C LEU A 25 0.92 -12.65 1.22
N GLY A 26 0.64 -11.56 0.51
CA GLY A 26 -0.65 -11.30 -0.14
C GLY A 26 -0.62 -11.38 -1.66
N ALA A 27 0.51 -11.06 -2.29
CA ALA A 27 0.68 -11.17 -3.74
C ALA A 27 2.16 -11.29 -4.12
N TYR A 28 2.44 -11.81 -5.32
CA TYR A 28 3.80 -11.92 -5.84
C TYR A 28 3.85 -11.91 -7.37
N SER A 29 5.03 -11.65 -7.93
CA SER A 29 5.35 -11.80 -9.36
C SER A 29 6.75 -12.39 -9.51
N PHE A 30 6.92 -13.23 -10.53
CA PHE A 30 8.19 -13.85 -10.85
C PHE A 30 9.13 -12.91 -11.62
N ALA A 31 10.44 -13.12 -11.44
CA ALA A 31 11.43 -12.56 -12.34
C ALA A 31 11.27 -13.18 -13.75
N SER A 32 11.40 -12.34 -14.77
CA SER A 32 11.31 -12.71 -16.19
C SER A 32 12.04 -11.67 -17.04
N ASP A 33 12.15 -11.91 -18.34
CA ASP A 33 12.89 -11.01 -19.24
C ASP A 33 12.29 -9.59 -19.30
N HIS A 34 11.02 -9.44 -18.95
CA HIS A 34 10.33 -8.15 -18.87
C HIS A 34 10.37 -7.51 -17.48
N SER A 35 10.75 -8.27 -16.45
CA SER A 35 10.89 -7.80 -15.06
C SER A 35 12.00 -8.61 -14.40
N PRO A 36 13.26 -8.12 -14.36
CA PRO A 36 14.39 -8.93 -13.90
C PRO A 36 14.38 -9.24 -12.40
N ASN A 37 13.36 -8.79 -11.67
CA ASN A 37 13.25 -8.89 -10.23
C ASN A 37 11.98 -9.65 -9.84
N TYR A 38 12.09 -10.45 -8.78
CA TYR A 38 10.95 -10.92 -8.04
C TYR A 38 10.32 -9.77 -7.27
N TRP A 39 9.01 -9.78 -7.18
CA TRP A 39 8.25 -8.82 -6.40
C TRP A 39 7.31 -9.58 -5.46
N PHE A 40 7.30 -9.20 -4.20
CA PHE A 40 6.44 -9.78 -3.17
C PHE A 40 5.73 -8.66 -2.41
N ALA A 41 4.41 -8.73 -2.27
CA ALA A 41 3.64 -7.86 -1.40
C ALA A 41 3.24 -8.61 -0.13
N PHE A 42 3.66 -8.07 1.00
CA PHE A 42 3.30 -8.53 2.33
C PHE A 42 2.34 -7.55 3.00
N PHE A 43 1.49 -8.04 3.90
CA PHE A 43 0.54 -7.22 4.67
C PHE A 43 0.63 -7.59 6.15
N ASP A 44 0.56 -6.61 7.03
CA ASP A 44 0.39 -6.85 8.48
C ASP A 44 -1.09 -7.03 8.86
N ASP A 45 -1.36 -7.33 10.13
CA ASP A 45 -2.72 -7.45 10.68
C ASP A 45 -3.59 -6.19 10.50
N LYS A 46 -2.97 -5.04 10.25
CA LYS A 46 -3.63 -3.74 10.03
C LYS A 46 -3.74 -3.41 8.53
N MET A 47 -3.45 -4.36 7.65
CA MET A 47 -3.48 -4.22 6.18
C MET A 47 -2.46 -3.19 5.64
N PHE A 48 -1.39 -2.89 6.39
CA PHE A 48 -0.27 -2.12 5.85
C PHE A 48 0.57 -3.01 4.94
N ARG A 49 0.64 -2.62 3.67
CA ARG A 49 1.40 -3.34 2.64
C ARG A 49 2.88 -2.96 2.66
N GLN A 50 3.76 -3.94 2.50
CA GLN A 50 5.19 -3.81 2.22
C GLN A 50 5.54 -4.59 0.95
N ASP A 51 6.18 -3.94 -0.01
CA ASP A 51 6.59 -4.52 -1.27
C ASP A 51 8.09 -4.75 -1.28
N ILE A 52 8.50 -5.99 -1.49
CA ILE A 52 9.90 -6.39 -1.49
C ILE A 52 10.29 -6.76 -2.90
N LEU A 53 11.38 -6.15 -3.38
CA LEU A 53 12.01 -6.54 -4.63
C LEU A 53 13.27 -7.35 -4.35
N ILE A 54 13.35 -8.54 -4.94
CA ILE A 54 14.54 -9.39 -4.90
C ILE A 54 15.09 -9.49 -6.32
N ASN A 55 16.39 -9.27 -6.47
CA ASN A 55 17.06 -9.40 -7.75
C ASN A 55 16.97 -10.85 -8.24
N GLY A 56 16.43 -11.04 -9.44
CA GLY A 56 16.16 -12.38 -9.97
C GLY A 56 17.41 -13.17 -10.32
N MET A 57 18.57 -12.53 -10.50
CA MET A 57 19.81 -13.17 -10.94
C MET A 57 20.68 -13.65 -9.78
N ASN A 58 20.69 -12.94 -8.66
CA ASN A 58 21.57 -13.23 -7.54
C ASN A 58 20.85 -13.39 -6.19
N GLY A 59 19.56 -13.05 -6.12
CA GLY A 59 18.78 -13.15 -4.88
C GLY A 59 18.98 -12.00 -3.90
N ASP A 60 19.68 -10.94 -4.29
CA ASP A 60 19.91 -9.79 -3.42
C ASP A 60 18.60 -9.03 -3.16
N LEU A 61 18.43 -8.56 -1.93
CA LEU A 61 17.39 -7.62 -1.58
C LEU A 61 17.67 -6.27 -2.25
N ILE A 62 16.81 -5.88 -3.19
CA ILE A 62 16.90 -4.58 -3.87
C ILE A 62 16.32 -3.49 -2.97
N GLY A 63 15.18 -3.77 -2.35
CA GLY A 63 14.52 -2.79 -1.50
C GLY A 63 13.21 -3.27 -0.92
N ILE A 64 12.79 -2.57 0.14
CA ILE A 64 11.53 -2.74 0.83
C ILE A 64 10.78 -1.42 0.70
N TYR A 65 9.58 -1.46 0.13
CA TYR A 65 8.82 -0.29 -0.25
C TYR A 65 7.44 -0.31 0.42
N PRO A 66 7.10 0.68 1.26
CA PRO A 66 5.80 0.72 1.91
C PRO A 66 4.69 1.01 0.91
N ALA A 67 3.71 0.12 0.78
CA ALA A 67 2.51 0.23 -0.03
C ALA A 67 2.75 0.47 -1.54
N GLY A 68 3.63 -0.31 -2.16
CA GLY A 68 3.82 -0.37 -3.61
C GLY A 68 4.65 0.79 -4.16
N LYS A 69 5.33 1.53 -3.29
CA LYS A 69 6.03 2.77 -3.64
C LYS A 69 7.41 2.48 -4.23
N LEU A 70 7.49 2.19 -5.52
CA LEU A 70 8.75 2.38 -6.25
C LEU A 70 9.08 3.90 -6.29
N GLU A 71 10.38 4.28 -6.35
CA GLU A 71 10.91 5.65 -6.20
C GLU A 71 10.11 6.80 -6.85
N LYS A 72 9.34 6.53 -7.92
CA LYS A 72 8.50 7.54 -8.59
C LYS A 72 7.24 7.97 -7.82
N GLY A 73 6.85 7.27 -6.75
CA GLY A 73 5.69 7.62 -5.90
C GLY A 73 6.03 8.35 -4.58
N GLU A 74 7.31 8.63 -4.35
CA GLU A 74 7.95 9.13 -3.11
C GLU A 74 7.59 10.57 -2.69
N GLY A 75 6.90 11.35 -3.52
CA GLY A 75 6.64 12.76 -3.28
C GLY A 75 5.69 13.03 -2.10
N PHE A 76 4.84 14.04 -2.24
CA PHE A 76 3.89 14.46 -1.19
C PHE A 76 3.02 13.31 -0.62
N ARG A 77 2.75 12.28 -1.43
CA ARG A 77 1.90 11.13 -1.05
C ARG A 77 2.45 10.32 0.12
N LYS A 78 3.77 10.31 0.37
CA LYS A 78 4.36 9.59 1.51
C LYS A 78 3.99 10.22 2.86
N TYR A 79 3.75 11.53 2.88
CA TYR A 79 3.27 12.26 4.05
C TYR A 79 1.74 12.30 4.07
N LEU A 80 1.11 12.49 2.90
CA LEU A 80 -0.34 12.60 2.80
C LEU A 80 -1.08 11.35 3.27
N LEU A 81 -0.64 10.15 2.91
CA LEU A 81 -1.36 8.92 3.27
C LEU A 81 -1.39 8.65 4.79
N PRO A 82 -0.25 8.71 5.52
CA PRO A 82 -0.26 8.61 6.98
C PRO A 82 -1.09 9.69 7.68
N ILE A 83 -1.07 10.92 7.16
CA ILE A 83 -1.88 12.02 7.71
C ILE A 83 -3.36 11.76 7.42
N HIS A 84 -3.70 11.35 6.20
CA HIS A 84 -5.07 11.10 5.75
C HIS A 84 -5.72 9.88 6.40
N SER A 85 -4.93 8.86 6.77
CA SER A 85 -5.44 7.73 7.54
C SER A 85 -5.51 8.03 9.04
N GLY A 86 -4.99 9.17 9.50
CA GLY A 86 -4.84 9.49 10.91
C GLY A 86 -3.69 8.74 11.60
N TYR A 87 -3.05 7.79 10.89
CA TYR A 87 -1.95 6.97 11.42
C TYR A 87 -0.80 7.83 11.96
N TYR A 88 -0.50 8.95 11.30
CA TYR A 88 0.58 9.86 11.71
C TYR A 88 0.42 10.36 13.16
N PHE A 89 -0.81 10.51 13.65
CA PHE A 89 -1.10 10.97 15.01
C PHE A 89 -1.57 9.84 15.95
N GLY A 90 -1.39 8.58 15.56
CA GLY A 90 -1.75 7.41 16.36
C GLY A 90 -3.25 7.30 16.66
N SER A 91 -3.60 6.88 17.88
CA SER A 91 -4.99 6.63 18.28
C SER A 91 -5.88 7.88 18.21
N LEU A 92 -5.34 9.04 18.61
CA LEU A 92 -6.04 10.32 18.51
C LEU A 92 -6.31 10.68 17.05
N GLY A 93 -5.33 10.47 16.16
CA GLY A 93 -5.50 10.70 14.72
C GLY A 93 -6.57 9.82 14.11
N GLY A 94 -6.63 8.54 14.49
CA GLY A 94 -7.69 7.63 14.08
C GLY A 94 -9.08 8.15 14.45
N LEU A 95 -9.26 8.59 15.71
CA LEU A 95 -10.53 9.16 16.19
C LEU A 95 -10.90 10.44 15.42
N MET A 96 -9.94 11.34 15.18
CA MET A 96 -10.17 12.56 14.41
C MET A 96 -10.59 12.26 12.97
N MET A 97 -9.94 11.29 12.30
CA MET A 97 -10.30 10.93 10.93
C MET A 97 -11.66 10.25 10.84
N THR A 98 -12.06 9.47 11.85
CA THR A 98 -13.43 8.96 11.95
C THR A 98 -14.44 10.11 12.07
N PHE A 99 -14.17 11.09 12.94
CA PHE A 99 -15.04 12.26 13.09
C PHE A 99 -15.15 13.08 11.80
N ILE A 100 -14.03 13.37 11.13
CA ILE A 100 -14.01 14.06 9.84
C ILE A 100 -14.80 13.26 8.79
N GLY A 101 -14.69 11.93 8.79
CA GLY A 101 -15.50 11.05 7.95
C GLY A 101 -17.01 11.30 8.11
N PHE A 102 -17.51 11.41 9.35
CA PHE A 102 -18.91 11.75 9.60
C PHE A 102 -19.29 13.13 9.04
N VAL A 103 -18.42 14.13 9.19
CA VAL A 103 -18.66 15.47 8.63
C VAL A 103 -18.82 15.41 7.11
N VAL A 104 -17.97 14.65 6.41
CA VAL A 104 -18.04 14.47 4.95
C VAL A 104 -19.36 13.79 4.55
N ILE A 105 -19.80 12.76 5.29
CA ILE A 105 -21.09 12.10 5.05
C ILE A 105 -22.25 13.09 5.19
N LEU A 106 -22.27 13.89 6.26
CA LEU A 106 -23.30 14.92 6.44
C LEU A 106 -23.28 15.96 5.31
N TRP A 107 -22.09 16.29 4.80
CA TRP A 107 -21.96 17.20 3.68
C TRP A 107 -22.56 16.62 2.39
N LEU A 108 -22.33 15.34 2.11
CA LEU A 108 -22.96 14.64 0.99
C LEU A 108 -24.50 14.61 1.14
N ILE A 109 -25.00 14.26 2.33
CA ILE A 109 -26.44 14.29 2.63
C ILE A 109 -27.02 15.68 2.40
N SER A 110 -26.32 16.74 2.84
CA SER A 110 -26.76 18.12 2.61
C SER A 110 -26.90 18.46 1.13
N GLY A 111 -25.98 17.97 0.30
CA GLY A 111 -26.05 18.10 -1.16
C GLY A 111 -27.32 17.46 -1.75
N PHE A 112 -27.66 16.25 -1.30
CA PHE A 112 -28.91 15.60 -1.70
C PHE A 112 -30.14 16.39 -1.23
N ILE A 113 -30.18 16.85 0.01
CA ILE A 113 -31.29 17.64 0.55
C ILE A 113 -31.50 18.90 -0.28
N ILE A 114 -30.42 19.64 -0.58
CA ILE A 114 -30.47 20.85 -1.41
C ILE A 114 -31.01 20.52 -2.80
N TYR A 115 -30.50 19.46 -3.44
CA TYR A 115 -30.94 19.04 -4.76
C TYR A 115 -32.45 18.74 -4.81
N TYR A 116 -32.95 17.91 -3.89
CA TYR A 116 -34.37 17.55 -3.86
C TYR A 116 -35.27 18.73 -3.45
N SER A 117 -34.81 19.58 -2.53
CA SER A 117 -35.53 20.80 -2.15
C SER A 117 -35.69 21.74 -3.35
N ASN A 118 -34.62 21.96 -4.12
CA ASN A 118 -34.67 22.83 -5.29
C ASN A 118 -35.56 22.25 -6.39
N ARG A 119 -35.52 20.92 -6.61
CA ARG A 119 -36.39 20.26 -7.59
C ARG A 119 -37.88 20.29 -7.22
N LYS A 120 -38.23 20.35 -5.93
CA LYS A 120 -39.63 20.52 -5.49
C LYS A 120 -40.14 21.96 -5.62
N ARG A 121 -39.24 22.93 -5.73
CA ARG A 121 -39.56 24.37 -5.85
C ARG A 121 -39.63 24.85 -7.30
N ALA A 122 -39.07 24.08 -8.24
CA ALA A 122 -39.13 24.31 -9.69
C ALA A 122 -40.34 23.61 -10.30
#